data_AF-A0A1Z8X9S7-F1
#
_entry.id   AF-A0A1Z8X9S7-F1
#
_cell.length_a   1.000
_cell.length_b   1.000
_cell.length_c   1.000
_cell.angle_alpha   90.00
_cell.angle_beta   90.00
_cell.angle_gamma   90.00
#
_symmetry.space_group_name_H-M   'P 1'
#
loop_
_entity.id
_entity.type
_entity.pdbx_description
1 polymer ?
#
loop_
_entity_poly.entity_id
_entity_poly.type
_entity_poly.pdbx_seq_one_letter_code
_entity_poly.pdbx_strand_id
1 'polypeptide(L)' 'MTNRRNFPKHIFLEDKKEIWALCTSSLSAMAISARMKKSFPQYTLCLCNRETFIRMGGKV' A
#
# COMPACT_ATOMS: atom_id res chain seq x y z
N MET A 1 -13.76 -11.74 -8.12
CA MET A 1 -12.44 -11.37 -8.66
C MET A 1 -12.15 -9.91 -8.32
N THR A 2 -11.36 -9.64 -7.28
CA THR A 2 -11.09 -8.27 -6.83
C THR A 2 -10.16 -7.58 -7.83
N ASN A 3 -10.70 -6.62 -8.58
CA ASN A 3 -9.98 -5.87 -9.63
C ASN A 3 -8.72 -5.20 -9.06
N ARG A 4 -7.54 -5.81 -9.29
CA ARG A 4 -6.22 -5.27 -8.91
C ARG A 4 -5.84 -3.96 -9.63
N ARG A 5 -6.59 -3.58 -10.68
CA ARG A 5 -6.26 -2.44 -11.56
C ARG A 5 -6.44 -1.06 -10.94
N ASN A 6 -7.13 -0.94 -9.80
CA ASN A 6 -7.35 0.37 -9.15
C ASN A 6 -6.65 0.50 -7.79
N PHE A 7 -5.76 -0.43 -7.43
CA PHE A 7 -4.96 -0.27 -6.21
C PHE A 7 -3.74 0.60 -6.49
N PRO A 8 -3.42 1.56 -5.60
CA PRO A 8 -2.17 2.30 -5.71
C PRO A 8 -1.00 1.33 -5.63
N LYS A 9 0.16 1.71 -6.18
CA LYS A 9 1.37 0.88 -6.11
C LYS A 9 1.66 0.50 -4.66
N HIS A 10 1.69 -0.80 -4.38
CA HIS A 10 1.89 -1.34 -3.04
C HIS A 10 2.72 -2.63 -3.11
N ILE A 11 3.38 -2.95 -2.00
CA ILE A 11 4.18 -4.15 -1.80
C ILE A 11 3.59 -4.89 -0.60
N PHE A 12 3.36 -6.19 -0.73
CA PHE A 12 2.98 -7.05 0.39
C PHE A 12 4.23 -7.64 1.01
N LEU A 13 4.36 -7.50 2.33
CA LEU A 13 5.31 -8.25 3.14
C LEU A 13 4.50 -9.27 3.93
N GLU A 14 4.32 -10.45 3.33
CA GLU A 14 3.47 -11.51 3.91
C GLU A 14 3.99 -11.99 5.26
N ASP A 15 5.32 -12.07 5.42
CA ASP A 15 6.01 -12.45 6.65
C ASP A 15 5.65 -11.54 7.83
N LYS A 16 5.64 -10.22 7.59
CA LYS A 16 5.35 -9.21 8.61
C LYS A 16 3.88 -8.82 8.70
N LYS A 17 3.03 -9.35 7.80
CA LYS A 17 1.64 -8.88 7.59
C LYS A 17 1.59 -7.37 7.35
N GLU A 18 2.53 -6.81 6.60
CA GLU A 18 2.58 -5.38 6.28
C GLU A 18 2.29 -5.12 4.81
N ILE A 19 1.63 -4.01 4.52
CA ILE A 19 1.41 -3.51 3.17
C ILE A 19 2.05 -2.15 3.05
N TRP A 20 3.06 -2.03 2.19
CA TRP A 20 3.77 -0.79 1.95
C TRP A 20 3.22 -0.14 0.69
N ALA A 21 2.39 0.89 0.86
CA ALA A 21 1.77 1.61 -0.25
C ALA A 21 2.50 2.91 -0.55
N LEU A 22 2.76 3.16 -1.83
CA LEU A 22 3.27 4.43 -2.31
C LEU A 22 2.21 5.51 -2.15
N CYS A 23 2.54 6.56 -1.42
CA CYS A 23 1.66 7.69 -1.17
C CYS A 23 2.38 8.99 -1.51
N THR A 24 1.89 9.70 -2.52
CA THR A 24 2.47 10.97 -2.98
C THR A 24 1.73 12.20 -2.44
N SER A 25 0.57 12.01 -1.81
CA SER A 25 -0.26 13.12 -1.29
C SER A 25 -1.11 12.71 -0.09
N SER A 26 -1.41 13.66 0.80
CA SER A 26 -2.16 13.40 2.05
C SER A 26 -3.62 12.98 1.80
N LEU A 27 -4.25 13.50 0.75
CA LEU A 27 -5.61 13.09 0.36
C LEU A 27 -5.66 11.62 -0.08
N SER A 28 -4.64 11.15 -0.80
CA SER A 28 -4.53 9.74 -1.16
C SER A 28 -4.28 8.85 0.05
N ALA A 29 -3.58 9.32 1.09
CA ALA A 29 -3.32 8.52 2.30
C ALA A 29 -4.60 8.00 2.95
N MET A 30 -5.60 8.87 3.15
CA MET A 30 -6.86 8.47 3.79
C MET A 30 -7.64 7.45 2.96
N ALA A 31 -7.75 7.67 1.65
CA ALA A 31 -8.45 6.76 0.74
C ALA A 31 -7.78 5.38 0.68
N ILE A 32 -6.44 5.35 0.67
CA ILE A 32 -5.65 4.12 0.68
C ILE A 32 -5.86 3.38 2.00
N SER A 33 -5.76 4.08 3.14
CA SER A 33 -5.98 3.52 4.47
C SER A 33 -7.36 2.89 4.63
N ALA A 34 -8.42 3.62 4.28
CA ALA A 34 -9.79 3.11 4.36
C ALA A 34 -9.98 1.85 3.50
N ARG A 35 -9.43 1.85 2.29
CA ARG A 35 -9.56 0.73 1.36
C ARG A 35 -8.74 -0.50 1.78
N MET A 36 -7.50 -0.29 2.22
CA MET A 36 -6.63 -1.37 2.68
C MET A 36 -7.20 -2.04 3.92
N LYS A 37 -7.70 -1.27 4.88
CA LYS A 37 -8.36 -1.82 6.07
C LYS A 37 -9.60 -2.66 5.71
N LYS A 38 -10.37 -2.25 4.70
CA LYS A 38 -11.55 -2.99 4.23
C LYS A 38 -11.19 -4.29 3.49
N SER A 39 -10.14 -4.26 2.66
CA SER A 39 -9.74 -5.43 1.85
C SER A 39 -8.80 -6.39 2.58
N PHE A 40 -7.96 -5.87 3.46
CA PHE A 40 -6.89 -6.58 4.16
C PHE A 40 -6.86 -6.17 5.65
N PRO A 41 -7.91 -6.48 6.44
CA PRO A 41 -8.03 -6.04 7.82
C PRO A 41 -6.93 -6.59 8.75
N GLN A 42 -6.36 -7.73 8.38
CA GLN A 42 -5.27 -8.41 9.11
C GLN A 42 -3.87 -7.88 8.76
N TYR A 43 -3.77 -6.93 7.85
CA TYR A 43 -2.50 -6.33 7.44
C TYR A 43 -2.38 -4.90 7.96
N THR A 44 -1.18 -4.53 8.39
CA THR A 44 -0.83 -3.16 8.75
C THR A 44 -0.47 -2.38 7.50
N LEU A 45 -1.10 -1.22 7.30
CA LEU A 45 -0.75 -0.33 6.20
C LEU A 45 0.38 0.62 6.59
N CYS A 46 1.46 0.58 5.84
CA CYS A 46 2.57 1.53 5.88
C CYS A 46 2.52 2.41 4.63
N LEU A 47 2.39 3.72 4.83
CA LEU A 47 2.48 4.69 3.75
C LEU A 47 3.94 5.10 3.57
N CYS A 48 4.43 5.10 2.34
CA CYS A 48 5.82 5.42 2.06
C CYS A 48 5.95 6.34 0.84
N ASN A 49 7.06 7.09 0.81
CA ASN A 49 7.44 7.92 -0.34
C ASN A 49 8.03 7.05 -1.46
N ARG A 50 8.30 7.65 -2.62
CA ARG A 50 8.82 6.94 -3.79
C ARG A 50 10.18 6.28 -3.54
N GLU A 51 11.07 6.95 -2.83
CA GLU A 51 12.41 6.43 -2.53
C GLU A 51 12.34 5.16 -1.68
N THR A 52 11.60 5.20 -0.58
CA THR A 52 11.38 4.05 0.29
C THR A 52 10.67 2.93 -0.46
N PHE A 53 9.67 3.26 -1.29
CA PHE A 53 8.96 2.26 -2.09
C PHE A 53 9.90 1.50 -3.04
N ILE A 54 10.82 2.21 -3.72
CA ILE A 54 11.83 1.58 -4.58
C ILE A 54 12.81 0.73 -3.75
N ARG A 55 13.29 1.23 -2.60
CA ARG A 55 14.19 0.50 -1.69
C ARG A 55 13.58 -0.82 -1.19
N MET A 56 12.26 -0.86 -1.03
CA MET A 56 11.51 -2.06 -0.65
C MET A 56 11.29 -3.05 -1.82
N GLY A 57 11.81 -2.76 -3.01
CA GLY A 57 11.68 -3.60 -4.20
C GLY A 57 10.48 -3.23 -5.10
N GLY A 58 9.83 -2.10 -4.83
CA GLY A 58 8.73 -1.59 -5.64
C GLY A 58 9.20 -1.10 -7.00
N LYS A 59 8.47 -1.49 -8.06
CA LYS A 59 8.70 -0.97 -9.41
C LYS A 59 7.73 0.18 -9.68
N VAL A 60 8.29 1.34 -10.06
CA VAL A 60 7.53 2.56 -10.38
C VAL A 60 7.43 2.74 -11.89
#